data_AF-A0A3Q2YDN6-F1
#
_entry.id   AF-A0A3Q2YDN6-F1
#
_cell.length_a   1.000
_cell.length_b   1.000
_cell.length_c   1.000
_cell.angle_alpha   90.00
_cell.angle_beta   90.00
_cell.angle_gamma   90.00
#
_symmetry.space_group_name_H-M   'P 1'
#
loop_
_entity.id
_entity.type
_entity.pdbx_description
1 polymer ?
#
loop_
_entity_poly.entity_id
_entity_poly.type
_entity_poly.pdbx_seq_one_letter_code
_entity_poly.pdbx_strand_id
1 'polypeptide(L)'
;MALRGILACLCLLAVLPCSHQTKNCSSQFLEDLTADLQMAVECSAKPRWTLQQMATLLLNVRNLTKTLRDSQGDQLVKCPQPKVPKNGGLACASVANSRFCKPLCNHGYDFAFLRKSRVFEECSAATGYKWSTQYIGGNKLAVCNEAALQVAGAKSAYFAKGEDCLTTMGNEQRKNDTLEEVAEELKNHDGVDGDVVSLSLLCG
;
A
#
# COMPACT_ATOMS: atom_id res chain seq x y z
N MET A 1 23.04 16.91 5.55
CA MET A 1 22.09 18.05 5.69
C MET A 1 20.64 17.67 5.38
N ALA A 2 20.36 16.67 4.52
CA ALA A 2 18.99 16.24 4.18
C ALA A 2 18.20 15.54 5.33
N LEU A 3 18.88 14.81 6.23
CA LEU A 3 18.23 14.08 7.33
C LEU A 3 17.54 15.02 8.35
N ARG A 4 18.12 16.22 8.58
CA ARG A 4 17.54 17.25 9.45
C ARG A 4 16.25 17.83 8.87
N GLY A 5 16.15 17.93 7.55
CA GLY A 5 14.93 18.40 6.87
C GLY A 5 13.78 17.40 6.97
N ILE A 6 14.07 16.11 6.86
CA ILE A 6 13.07 15.04 6.97
C ILE A 6 12.56 14.90 8.42
N LEU A 7 13.46 14.98 9.42
CA LEU A 7 13.09 14.97 10.84
C LEU A 7 12.31 16.23 11.25
N ALA A 8 12.70 17.42 10.76
CA ALA A 8 11.93 18.65 11.00
C ALA A 8 10.53 18.61 10.35
N CYS A 9 10.39 17.97 9.19
CA CYS A 9 9.11 17.79 8.52
C CYS A 9 8.17 16.84 9.30
N LEU A 10 8.71 15.81 9.95
CA LEU A 10 7.96 14.91 10.84
C LEU A 10 7.52 15.61 12.14
N CYS A 11 8.34 16.52 12.68
CA CYS A 11 7.97 17.33 13.85
C CYS A 11 6.88 18.38 13.53
N LEU A 12 6.87 18.94 12.31
CA LEU A 12 5.84 19.90 11.89
C LEU A 12 4.47 19.25 11.67
N LEU A 13 4.42 17.97 11.30
CA LEU A 13 3.16 17.21 11.14
C LEU A 13 2.52 16.82 12.49
N ALA A 14 3.28 16.84 13.59
CA ALA A 14 2.78 16.56 14.93
C ALA A 14 2.04 17.75 15.57
N VAL A 15 2.05 18.94 14.96
CA VAL A 15 1.50 20.18 15.55
C VAL A 15 0.28 20.72 14.77
N LEU A 16 -0.29 19.97 13.83
CA LEU A 16 -1.60 20.33 13.29
C LEU A 16 -2.67 19.96 14.33
N PRO A 17 -3.35 20.95 14.95
CA PRO A 17 -4.40 20.64 15.89
C PRO A 17 -5.54 19.96 15.12
N CYS A 18 -6.04 18.86 15.69
CA CYS A 18 -7.35 18.30 15.36
C CYS A 18 -8.41 19.40 15.49
N SER A 19 -8.67 20.12 14.40
CA SER A 19 -9.85 20.96 14.27
C SER A 19 -10.95 20.13 13.62
N HIS A 20 -12.03 19.98 14.38
CA HIS A 20 -13.30 19.36 14.03
C HIS A 20 -13.37 17.83 13.89
N GLN A 21 -13.62 17.21 15.04
CA GLN A 21 -14.71 16.27 15.29
C GLN A 21 -14.73 14.96 14.48
N THR A 22 -13.81 14.04 14.78
CA THR A 22 -14.06 12.59 14.64
C THR A 22 -13.48 11.84 15.83
N LYS A 23 -14.32 10.97 16.43
CA LYS A 23 -14.09 10.24 17.68
C LYS A 23 -12.92 9.25 17.57
N ASN A 24 -12.17 9.12 18.66
CA ASN A 24 -11.16 8.10 18.97
C ASN A 24 -9.79 8.14 18.25
N CYS A 25 -9.12 9.30 18.26
CA CYS A 25 -7.66 9.26 18.45
C CYS A 25 -7.40 8.99 19.95
N SER A 26 -6.90 7.81 20.31
CA SER A 26 -6.44 7.57 21.68
C SER A 26 -5.19 8.42 21.91
N SER A 27 -5.31 9.46 22.74
CA SER A 27 -4.22 10.40 23.04
C SER A 27 -2.95 9.70 23.51
N GLN A 28 -3.11 8.58 24.23
CA GLN A 28 -2.03 7.81 24.80
C GLN A 28 -1.11 7.17 23.75
N PHE A 29 -1.67 6.68 22.64
CA PHE A 29 -0.87 6.13 21.54
C PHE A 29 -0.04 7.19 20.82
N LEU A 30 -0.58 8.40 20.66
CA LEU A 30 0.13 9.51 20.05
C LEU A 30 1.23 10.05 20.98
N GLU A 31 0.99 10.05 22.29
CA GLU A 31 2.01 10.39 23.29
C GLU A 31 3.17 9.38 23.29
N ASP A 32 2.88 8.08 23.28
CA ASP A 32 3.89 7.01 23.23
C ASP A 32 4.73 7.10 21.94
N LEU A 33 4.10 7.31 20.79
CA LEU A 33 4.79 7.47 19.52
C LEU A 33 5.62 8.77 19.46
N THR A 34 5.10 9.85 20.06
CA THR A 34 5.83 11.13 20.14
C THR A 34 7.07 10.98 21.01
N ALA A 35 6.98 10.25 22.13
CA ALA A 35 8.12 9.95 22.98
C ALA A 35 9.17 9.07 22.26
N ASP A 36 8.72 8.03 21.54
CA ASP A 36 9.59 7.15 20.75
C ASP A 36 10.31 7.93 19.62
N LEU A 37 9.61 8.84 18.95
CA LEU A 37 10.17 9.69 17.90
C LEU A 37 11.09 10.78 18.45
N GLN A 38 10.77 11.38 19.60
CA GLN A 38 11.65 12.34 20.28
C GLN A 38 12.97 11.69 20.68
N MET A 39 12.95 10.47 21.23
CA MET A 39 14.17 9.71 21.50
C MET A 39 14.98 9.44 20.23
N ALA A 40 14.32 9.21 19.09
CA ALA A 40 14.98 9.02 17.80
C ALA A 40 15.60 10.31 17.22
N VAL A 41 14.94 11.46 17.43
CA VAL A 41 15.39 12.78 16.96
C VAL A 41 16.58 13.30 17.76
N GLU A 42 16.59 13.07 19.08
CA GLU A 42 17.68 13.53 19.96
C GLU A 42 18.98 12.72 19.78
N CYS A 43 18.90 11.47 19.28
CA CYS A 43 20.06 10.60 19.08
C CYS A 43 20.76 10.81 17.73
N SER A 44 21.35 11.98 17.51
CA SER A 44 22.18 12.28 16.33
C SER A 44 23.61 11.69 16.36
N ALA A 45 23.87 10.72 17.22
CA ALA A 45 25.08 9.90 17.23
C ALA A 45 24.71 8.41 17.31
N LYS A 46 24.89 7.69 16.20
CA LYS A 46 24.73 6.22 16.01
C LYS A 46 24.10 5.47 17.19
N PRO A 47 22.77 5.40 17.27
CA PRO A 47 22.12 4.71 18.38
C PRO A 47 22.25 3.19 18.21
N ARG A 48 22.71 2.50 19.26
CA ARG A 48 22.59 1.03 19.40
C ARG A 48 21.16 0.73 19.83
N TRP A 49 20.23 0.76 18.89
CA TRP A 49 18.86 0.33 19.15
C TRP A 49 18.86 -1.15 19.47
N THR A 50 18.15 -1.52 20.54
CA THR A 50 17.84 -2.93 20.77
C THR A 50 16.83 -3.42 19.72
N LEU A 51 16.85 -4.72 19.40
CA LEU A 51 15.89 -5.33 18.48
C LEU A 51 14.44 -5.09 18.92
N GLN A 52 14.21 -5.05 20.23
CA GLN A 52 12.89 -4.81 20.81
C GLN A 52 12.39 -3.38 20.56
N GLN A 53 13.26 -2.37 20.71
CA GLN A 53 12.89 -0.98 20.42
C GLN A 53 12.57 -0.76 18.94
N MET A 54 13.34 -1.37 18.03
CA MET A 54 13.06 -1.29 16.60
C MET A 54 11.73 -1.98 16.24
N ALA A 55 11.44 -3.14 16.84
CA ALA A 55 10.17 -3.83 16.62
C ALA A 55 8.98 -3.01 17.12
N THR A 56 9.09 -2.40 18.30
CA THR A 56 8.04 -1.53 18.87
C THR A 56 7.81 -0.30 17.99
N LEU A 57 8.87 0.38 17.55
CA LEU A 57 8.73 1.54 16.65
C LEU A 57 8.06 1.14 15.33
N LEU A 58 8.50 0.03 14.72
CA LEU A 58 7.90 -0.46 13.48
C LEU A 58 6.42 -0.83 13.65
N LEU A 59 6.05 -1.44 14.78
CA LEU A 59 4.66 -1.75 15.10
C LEU A 59 3.83 -0.47 15.32
N ASN A 60 4.38 0.52 16.02
CA ASN A 60 3.71 1.79 16.27
C ASN A 60 3.50 2.58 14.97
N VAL A 61 4.53 2.68 14.12
CA VAL A 61 4.42 3.33 12.80
C VAL A 61 3.43 2.59 11.90
N ARG A 62 3.42 1.25 11.92
CA ARG A 62 2.45 0.44 11.16
C ARG A 62 1.01 0.66 11.63
N ASN A 63 0.80 0.72 12.95
CA ASN A 63 -0.50 0.98 13.54
C ASN A 63 -0.98 2.41 13.25
N LEU A 64 -0.10 3.41 13.34
CA LEU A 64 -0.44 4.79 12.96
C LEU A 64 -0.82 4.86 11.48
N THR A 65 -0.05 4.22 10.60
CA THR A 65 -0.32 4.19 9.16
C THR A 65 -1.69 3.56 8.86
N LYS A 66 -2.06 2.53 9.63
CA LYS A 66 -3.39 1.92 9.56
C LYS A 66 -4.47 2.91 10.02
N THR A 67 -4.30 3.54 11.18
CA THR A 67 -5.27 4.50 11.72
C THR A 67 -5.45 5.73 10.82
N LEU A 68 -4.38 6.27 10.25
CA LEU A 68 -4.44 7.40 9.31
C LEU A 68 -5.13 7.03 7.99
N ARG A 69 -4.94 5.79 7.53
CA ARG A 69 -5.65 5.27 6.35
C ARG A 69 -7.14 5.09 6.64
N ASP A 70 -7.47 4.69 7.85
CA ASP A 70 -8.85 4.52 8.29
C ASP A 70 -9.54 5.88 8.55
N SER A 71 -8.80 6.94 8.91
CA SER A 71 -9.36 8.28 9.21
C SER A 71 -9.46 9.24 8.03
N GLN A 72 -8.74 9.02 6.92
CA GLN A 72 -8.88 9.82 5.68
C GLN A 72 -10.00 9.32 4.75
N GLY A 73 -10.75 8.29 5.15
CA GLY A 73 -11.79 7.69 4.31
C GLY A 73 -13.18 8.24 4.61
N ASP A 74 -13.55 9.38 4.02
CA ASP A 74 -14.95 9.78 3.93
C ASP A 74 -15.33 10.02 2.45
N GLN A 75 -15.44 8.89 1.73
CA GLN A 75 -16.26 8.63 0.52
C GLN A 75 -15.93 7.27 -0.15
N LEU A 76 -14.76 6.67 0.11
CA LEU A 76 -14.29 5.40 -0.49
C LEU A 76 -14.58 4.13 0.34
N VAL A 77 -15.31 4.23 1.45
CA VAL A 77 -15.45 3.20 2.52
C VAL A 77 -16.32 2.00 2.14
N LYS A 78 -16.86 1.93 0.92
CA LYS A 78 -17.76 0.83 0.55
C LYS A 78 -17.02 -0.46 0.22
N CYS A 79 -15.79 -0.37 -0.25
CA CYS A 79 -14.99 -1.53 -0.65
C CYS A 79 -14.22 -2.13 0.53
N PRO A 80 -14.34 -3.44 0.79
CA PRO A 80 -13.56 -4.08 1.85
C PRO A 80 -12.06 -3.97 1.55
N GLN A 81 -11.24 -3.78 2.58
CA GLN A 81 -9.79 -3.66 2.39
C GLN A 81 -9.22 -4.96 1.77
N PRO A 82 -8.52 -4.87 0.62
CA PRO A 82 -7.96 -6.05 -0.02
C PRO A 82 -6.74 -6.56 0.75
N LYS A 83 -6.56 -7.88 0.72
CA LYS A 83 -5.37 -8.55 1.23
C LYS A 83 -4.28 -8.51 0.16
N VAL A 84 -3.16 -7.91 0.53
CA VAL A 84 -1.95 -7.90 -0.30
C VAL A 84 -1.42 -9.35 -0.40
N PRO A 85 -1.07 -9.83 -1.60
CA PRO A 85 -0.50 -11.16 -1.76
C PRO A 85 0.86 -11.24 -1.06
N LYS A 86 1.11 -12.35 -0.35
CA LYS A 86 2.46 -12.68 0.11
C LYS A 86 3.38 -12.86 -1.10
N ASN A 87 4.64 -12.48 -0.97
CA ASN A 87 5.64 -12.56 -2.05
C ASN A 87 5.21 -11.77 -3.30
N GLY A 88 4.62 -10.60 -3.05
CA GLY A 88 4.09 -9.75 -4.09
C GLY A 88 3.68 -8.40 -3.56
N GLY A 89 2.93 -7.70 -4.39
CA GLY A 89 2.38 -6.39 -4.12
C GLY A 89 0.98 -6.24 -4.67
N LEU A 90 0.37 -5.12 -4.33
CA LEU A 90 -0.93 -4.72 -4.81
C LEU A 90 -0.88 -3.23 -5.15
N ALA A 91 -0.95 -2.92 -6.44
CA ALA A 91 -1.12 -1.57 -6.91
C ALA A 91 -2.62 -1.27 -7.01
N CYS A 92 -3.11 -0.23 -6.34
CA CYS A 92 -4.51 0.14 -6.36
C CYS A 92 -4.68 1.58 -6.82
N ALA A 93 -5.73 1.78 -7.61
CA ALA A 93 -6.18 3.07 -8.09
C ALA A 93 -7.66 3.29 -7.78
N SER A 94 -8.03 4.55 -7.56
CA SER A 94 -9.43 4.98 -7.50
C SER A 94 -9.76 5.79 -8.74
N VAL A 95 -10.85 5.42 -9.41
CA VAL A 95 -11.40 6.14 -10.58
C VAL A 95 -12.87 6.38 -10.29
N ALA A 96 -13.27 7.65 -10.23
CA ALA A 96 -14.60 8.05 -9.74
C ALA A 96 -14.97 7.35 -8.41
N ASN A 97 -16.03 6.54 -8.40
CA ASN A 97 -16.51 5.78 -7.23
C ASN A 97 -16.12 4.29 -7.29
N SER A 98 -15.17 3.94 -8.14
CA SER A 98 -14.68 2.58 -8.33
C SER A 98 -13.24 2.45 -7.87
N ARG A 99 -12.90 1.29 -7.31
CA ARG A 99 -11.55 0.95 -6.90
C ARG A 99 -11.06 -0.23 -7.72
N PHE A 100 -9.90 -0.06 -8.35
CA PHE A 100 -9.24 -1.08 -9.14
C PHE A 100 -7.94 -1.46 -8.46
N CYS A 101 -7.65 -2.74 -8.32
CA CYS A 101 -6.40 -3.21 -7.79
C CYS A 101 -5.78 -4.26 -8.71
N LYS A 102 -4.53 -4.03 -9.11
CA LYS A 102 -3.69 -4.96 -9.86
C LYS A 102 -2.76 -5.69 -8.90
N PRO A 103 -2.93 -7.00 -8.70
CA PRO A 103 -1.97 -7.79 -7.96
C PRO A 103 -0.69 -7.98 -8.80
N LEU A 104 0.47 -7.89 -8.15
CA LEU A 104 1.78 -8.15 -8.76
C LEU A 104 2.50 -9.24 -7.97
N CYS A 105 3.08 -10.23 -8.65
CA CYS A 105 3.95 -11.22 -8.00
C CYS A 105 5.42 -10.81 -8.10
N ASN A 106 6.20 -11.10 -7.06
CA ASN A 106 7.65 -10.90 -7.10
C ASN A 106 8.28 -11.77 -8.19
N HIS A 107 9.46 -11.36 -8.67
CA HIS A 107 10.23 -12.22 -9.57
C HIS A 107 10.54 -13.58 -8.92
N GLY A 108 10.37 -14.67 -9.67
CA GLY A 108 10.49 -16.05 -9.14
C GLY A 108 9.20 -16.60 -8.52
N TYR A 109 8.10 -15.84 -8.60
CA TYR A 109 6.77 -16.28 -8.20
C TYR A 109 5.78 -16.11 -9.34
N ASP A 110 4.80 -17.02 -9.41
CA ASP A 110 3.69 -16.97 -10.35
C ASP A 110 2.33 -17.05 -9.64
N PHE A 111 1.28 -16.61 -10.32
CA PHE A 111 -0.08 -16.68 -9.79
C PHE A 111 -0.54 -18.13 -9.68
N ALA A 112 -1.25 -18.45 -8.60
CA ALA A 112 -1.83 -19.78 -8.39
C ALA A 112 -2.83 -20.21 -9.48
N PHE A 113 -3.38 -19.27 -10.25
CA PHE A 113 -4.33 -19.52 -11.33
C PHE A 113 -4.07 -18.58 -12.51
N LEU A 114 -4.42 -19.05 -13.72
CA LEU A 114 -4.33 -18.28 -14.95
C LEU A 114 -5.23 -17.03 -14.87
N ARG A 115 -4.62 -15.85 -15.03
CA ARG A 115 -5.27 -14.55 -14.95
C ARG A 115 -4.75 -13.54 -15.97
N LYS A 116 -4.12 -14.01 -17.06
CA LYS A 116 -3.49 -13.14 -18.07
C LYS A 116 -4.42 -12.08 -18.67
N SER A 117 -5.71 -12.38 -18.81
CA SER A 117 -6.74 -11.44 -19.25
C SER A 117 -7.40 -10.64 -18.12
N ARG A 118 -7.16 -11.01 -16.85
CA ARG A 118 -7.73 -10.37 -15.66
C ARG A 118 -6.63 -9.65 -14.88
N VAL A 119 -6.24 -8.50 -15.43
CA VAL A 119 -5.17 -7.65 -14.90
C VAL A 119 -5.61 -6.98 -13.60
N PHE A 120 -6.82 -6.42 -13.57
CA PHE A 120 -7.38 -5.75 -12.41
C PHE A 120 -8.47 -6.57 -11.72
N GLU A 121 -8.58 -6.40 -10.41
CA GLU A 121 -9.80 -6.67 -9.66
C GLU A 121 -10.52 -5.36 -9.40
N GLU A 122 -11.83 -5.35 -9.63
CA GLU A 122 -12.69 -4.18 -9.44
C GLU A 122 -13.50 -4.32 -8.15
N CYS A 123 -13.71 -3.20 -7.46
CA CYS A 123 -14.75 -3.02 -6.49
C CYS A 123 -15.49 -1.70 -6.74
N SER A 124 -16.77 -1.78 -7.06
CA SER A 124 -17.60 -0.64 -7.45
C SER A 124 -19.08 -0.88 -7.13
N ALA A 125 -19.95 0.07 -7.48
CA ALA A 125 -21.39 -0.16 -7.42
C ALA A 125 -21.84 -1.34 -8.30
N ALA A 126 -21.18 -1.57 -9.45
CA ALA A 126 -21.51 -2.68 -10.36
C ALA A 126 -21.22 -4.04 -9.73
N THR A 127 -20.21 -4.13 -8.87
CA THR A 127 -19.88 -5.36 -8.12
C THR A 127 -20.60 -5.46 -6.77
N GLY A 128 -21.53 -4.55 -6.47
CA GLY A 128 -22.17 -4.46 -5.16
C GLY A 128 -21.17 -4.19 -4.04
N TYR A 129 -20.11 -3.45 -4.34
CA TYR A 129 -18.99 -3.12 -3.46
C TYR A 129 -18.26 -4.35 -2.89
N LYS A 130 -18.22 -5.43 -3.67
CA LYS A 130 -17.38 -6.60 -3.42
C LYS A 130 -16.26 -6.66 -4.47
N TRP A 131 -15.12 -7.22 -4.11
CA TRP A 131 -14.08 -7.46 -5.12
C TRP A 131 -14.56 -8.47 -6.15
N SER A 132 -14.25 -8.24 -7.43
CA SER A 132 -14.49 -9.16 -8.54
C SER A 132 -13.73 -10.49 -8.46
N THR A 133 -12.97 -10.70 -7.38
CA THR A 133 -12.02 -11.81 -7.18
C THR A 133 -12.66 -13.19 -7.29
N GLN A 134 -11.88 -14.15 -7.79
CA GLN A 134 -12.25 -15.57 -7.85
C GLN A 134 -11.98 -16.33 -6.53
N TYR A 135 -11.33 -15.69 -5.56
CA TYR A 135 -10.98 -16.34 -4.30
C TYR A 135 -12.11 -16.31 -3.27
N ILE A 136 -12.28 -17.44 -2.59
CA ILE A 136 -13.20 -17.58 -1.46
C ILE A 136 -12.83 -16.61 -0.33
N GLY A 137 -13.84 -15.93 0.23
CA GLY A 137 -13.67 -14.92 1.28
C GLY A 137 -13.57 -13.48 0.77
N GLY A 138 -13.52 -13.26 -0.54
CA GLY A 138 -13.86 -11.97 -1.18
C GLY A 138 -12.87 -10.81 -1.00
N ASN A 139 -11.84 -10.93 -0.18
CA ASN A 139 -10.81 -9.89 -0.01
C ASN A 139 -9.40 -10.33 -0.43
N LYS A 140 -9.21 -11.61 -0.73
CA LYS A 140 -7.96 -12.11 -1.32
C LYS A 140 -8.02 -11.90 -2.83
N LEU A 141 -7.06 -11.18 -3.40
CA LEU A 141 -7.06 -10.82 -4.83
C LEU A 141 -6.09 -11.67 -5.66
N ALA A 142 -5.07 -12.24 -5.00
CA ALA A 142 -4.08 -13.10 -5.63
C ALA A 142 -3.41 -14.02 -4.61
N VAL A 143 -2.79 -15.08 -5.13
CA VAL A 143 -1.80 -15.91 -4.43
C VAL A 143 -0.60 -16.05 -5.35
N CYS A 144 0.58 -15.69 -4.86
CA CYS A 144 1.86 -15.85 -5.55
C CYS A 144 2.59 -17.06 -4.97
N ASN A 145 2.81 -18.07 -5.80
CA ASN A 145 3.52 -19.30 -5.46
C ASN A 145 4.90 -19.28 -6.11
N GLU A 146 5.89 -19.88 -5.46
CA GLU A 146 7.22 -20.02 -6.04
C GLU A 146 7.12 -20.80 -7.35
N ALA A 147 7.74 -20.27 -8.40
CA ALA A 147 7.67 -20.84 -9.74
C ALA A 147 8.92 -20.46 -10.54
N ALA A 148 9.50 -21.45 -11.24
CA ALA A 148 10.64 -21.21 -12.11
C ALA A 148 10.28 -20.38 -13.35
N LEU A 149 9.01 -20.40 -13.76
CA LEU A 149 8.49 -19.69 -14.93
C LEU A 149 7.22 -18.92 -14.54
N GLN A 150 7.06 -17.73 -15.12
CA GLN A 150 5.93 -16.83 -14.92
C GLN A 150 5.04 -16.85 -16.16
N VAL A 151 3.92 -17.59 -16.10
CA VAL A 151 3.04 -17.84 -17.25
C VAL A 151 1.58 -17.50 -16.97
N ALA A 152 1.17 -17.48 -15.70
CA ALA A 152 -0.24 -17.33 -15.35
C ALA A 152 -0.76 -15.89 -15.48
N GLY A 153 0.10 -14.88 -15.35
CA GLY A 153 -0.23 -13.46 -15.43
C GLY A 153 0.15 -12.78 -16.74
N ALA A 154 -0.28 -11.53 -16.89
CA ALA A 154 0.27 -10.63 -17.91
C ALA A 154 1.72 -10.29 -17.56
N LYS A 155 2.55 -9.91 -18.54
CA LYS A 155 3.98 -9.59 -18.30
C LYS A 155 4.17 -8.48 -17.25
N SER A 156 3.27 -7.51 -17.24
CA SER A 156 3.29 -6.39 -16.30
C SER A 156 2.69 -6.71 -14.93
N ALA A 157 2.20 -7.94 -14.71
CA ALA A 157 1.69 -8.41 -13.42
C ALA A 157 2.81 -9.01 -12.54
N TYR A 158 4.06 -8.69 -12.86
CA TYR A 158 5.25 -9.14 -12.14
C TYR A 158 6.19 -7.98 -11.92
N PHE A 159 6.89 -7.97 -10.79
CA PHE A 159 8.05 -7.09 -10.61
C PHE A 159 9.19 -7.53 -11.54
N ALA A 160 10.03 -6.57 -11.92
CA ALA A 160 11.12 -6.82 -12.86
C ALA A 160 12.14 -7.82 -12.29
N LYS A 161 12.99 -8.35 -13.18
CA LYS A 161 13.99 -9.34 -12.80
C LYS A 161 14.95 -8.79 -11.74
N GLY A 162 15.08 -9.50 -10.63
CA GLY A 162 15.90 -9.10 -9.49
C GLY A 162 15.23 -8.05 -8.59
N GLU A 163 13.95 -7.77 -8.80
CA GLU A 163 13.16 -6.87 -7.98
C GLU A 163 12.01 -7.62 -7.29
N ASP A 164 11.56 -7.03 -6.19
CA ASP A 164 10.38 -7.42 -5.44
C ASP A 164 9.61 -6.15 -5.04
N CYS A 165 8.45 -6.34 -4.42
CA CYS A 165 7.65 -5.20 -4.00
C CYS A 165 8.40 -4.26 -3.04
N LEU A 166 9.16 -4.80 -2.08
CA LEU A 166 9.82 -3.99 -1.05
C LEU A 166 10.96 -3.14 -1.63
N THR A 167 11.77 -3.72 -2.49
CA THR A 167 12.85 -3.04 -3.22
C THR A 167 12.31 -2.00 -4.20
N THR A 168 11.20 -2.30 -4.87
CA THR A 168 10.48 -1.33 -5.72
C THR A 168 9.95 -0.17 -4.89
N MET A 169 9.28 -0.46 -3.78
CA MET A 169 8.72 0.55 -2.88
C MET A 169 9.80 1.43 -2.23
N GLY A 170 10.99 0.88 -1.98
CA GLY A 170 12.15 1.59 -1.44
C GLY A 170 12.86 2.50 -2.45
N ASN A 171 12.50 2.45 -3.74
CA ASN A 171 13.08 3.29 -4.79
C ASN A 171 11.99 4.17 -5.42
N GLU A 172 12.07 5.48 -5.24
CA GLU A 172 11.02 6.40 -5.70
C GLU A 172 10.80 6.36 -7.21
N GLN A 173 11.88 6.30 -8.01
CA GLN A 173 11.76 6.23 -9.46
C GLN A 173 11.00 4.96 -9.87
N ARG A 174 11.45 3.79 -9.39
CA ARG A 174 10.83 2.50 -9.74
C ARG A 174 9.38 2.40 -9.27
N LYS A 175 9.09 2.91 -8.07
CA LYS A 175 7.73 3.00 -7.55
C LYS A 175 6.86 3.85 -8.46
N ASN A 176 7.34 5.01 -8.89
CA ASN A 176 6.59 5.91 -9.78
C ASN A 176 6.39 5.26 -11.15
N ASP A 177 7.45 4.71 -11.75
CA ASP A 177 7.37 3.99 -13.03
C ASP A 177 6.33 2.86 -12.98
N THR A 178 6.33 2.08 -11.89
CA THR A 178 5.35 1.00 -11.66
C THR A 178 3.92 1.55 -11.56
N LEU A 179 3.72 2.67 -10.85
CA LEU A 179 2.39 3.26 -10.69
C LEU A 179 1.90 3.95 -11.98
N GLU A 180 2.81 4.52 -12.78
CA GLU A 180 2.51 5.09 -14.09
C GLU A 180 2.08 4.00 -15.07
N GLU A 181 2.82 2.89 -15.15
CA GLU A 181 2.43 1.73 -15.97
C GLU A 181 1.04 1.20 -15.57
N VAL A 182 0.78 1.09 -14.26
CA VAL A 182 -0.54 0.70 -13.74
C VAL A 182 -1.63 1.68 -14.16
N ALA A 183 -1.36 2.99 -14.11
CA ALA A 183 -2.32 4.01 -14.50
C ALA A 183 -2.62 3.98 -16.01
N GLU A 184 -1.59 3.79 -16.83
CA GLU A 184 -1.73 3.66 -18.29
C GLU A 184 -2.51 2.40 -18.66
N GLU A 185 -2.21 1.26 -18.05
CA GLU A 185 -2.99 0.04 -18.26
C GLU A 185 -4.44 0.18 -17.84
N LEU A 186 -4.70 0.88 -16.73
CA LEU A 186 -6.05 1.10 -16.24
C LEU A 186 -6.84 2.02 -17.18
N LYS A 187 -6.22 3.05 -17.74
CA LYS A 187 -6.84 3.91 -18.76
C LYS A 187 -7.22 3.14 -20.03
N ASN A 188 -6.44 2.11 -20.36
CA ASN A 188 -6.69 1.23 -21.50
C ASN A 188 -7.59 0.02 -21.14
N HIS A 189 -8.12 -0.04 -19.92
CA HIS A 189 -8.97 -1.14 -19.47
C HIS A 189 -10.43 -0.87 -19.86
N ASP A 190 -11.08 -1.87 -20.48
CA ASP A 190 -12.47 -1.77 -20.90
C ASP A 190 -13.39 -1.44 -19.71
N GLY A 191 -14.29 -0.48 -19.92
CA GLY A 191 -15.27 -0.08 -18.91
C GLY A 191 -14.76 0.88 -17.84
N VAL A 192 -13.53 1.37 -17.96
CA VAL A 192 -13.01 2.46 -17.11
C VAL A 192 -13.16 3.79 -17.85
N ASP A 193 -14.00 4.68 -17.32
CA ASP A 193 -14.15 6.05 -17.79
C ASP A 193 -13.86 7.02 -16.63
N GLY A 194 -13.01 8.01 -16.89
CA GLY A 194 -12.59 9.02 -15.93
C GLY A 194 -11.12 8.96 -15.49
N ASP A 195 -10.72 10.00 -14.76
CA ASP A 195 -9.34 10.18 -14.33
C ASP A 195 -9.00 9.38 -13.06
N VAL A 196 -7.75 8.94 -13.00
CA VAL A 196 -7.18 8.29 -11.81
C VAL A 196 -6.97 9.34 -10.72
N VAL A 197 -7.74 9.21 -9.63
CA VAL A 197 -7.74 10.17 -8.51
C VAL A 197 -6.63 9.86 -7.51
N SER A 198 -6.32 8.58 -7.32
CA SER A 198 -5.25 8.15 -6.41
C SER A 198 -4.60 6.86 -6.91
N LEU A 199 -3.32 6.71 -6.58
CA LEU A 199 -2.50 5.54 -6.87
C LEU A 199 -1.72 5.16 -5.61
N SER A 200 -1.62 3.86 -5.34
CA SER A 200 -0.89 3.36 -4.19
C SER A 200 -0.31 1.98 -4.49
N LEU A 201 0.87 1.70 -3.94
CA LEU A 201 1.50 0.38 -3.96
C LEU A 201 1.60 -0.14 -2.52
N LEU A 202 1.17 -1.37 -2.30
CA LEU A 202 1.26 -2.06 -1.01
C LEU A 202 2.02 -3.37 -1.18
N CYS A 203 2.89 -3.70 -0.22
CA CYS A 203 3.69 -4.93 -0.23
C CYS A 203 3.24 -5.91 0.86
N GLY A 204 3.32 -7.22 0.55
CA GLY A 204 2.81 -8.31 1.39
C GLY A 204 3.81 -9.40 1.69
#